data_AF-A0A2G5L2D3-F1
#
_entry.id   AF-A0A2G5L2D3-F1
#
_cell.length_a   1.000
_cell.length_b   1.000
_cell.length_c   1.000
_cell.angle_alpha   90.00
_cell.angle_beta   90.00
_cell.angle_gamma   90.00
#
_symmetry.space_group_name_H-M   'P 1'
#
loop_
_entity.id
_entity.type
_entity.pdbx_description
1 polymer ?
#
loop_
_entity_poly.entity_id
_entity_poly.type
_entity_poly.pdbx_seq_one_letter_code
_entity_poly.pdbx_strand_id
1 'polypeptide(L)'
;MATDYWNNDAEDTAIILQYVKAVDKIMSGGDTGCFPMRFRMLPRVILEENVYSIERKKYLLKQMKLVLDRVKDTKTGNELFIDLYNRTEPYEDIFRFIYKEVVLSNSILLRDKLTEHGFFNLEKVKSISEEKQGDLLKKIYEAKLPYQIAMINFLGFIDHLNKEYFPVANKRNIEIAKWLNSDKNGDSVRKNITSLVNNSGGTNDRYTAYKHKEQVEKDYNSIK
;
A
#
# COMPACT_ATOMS: atom_id res chain seq x y z
N MET A 1 -41.19 -16.62 -9.24
CA MET A 1 -40.99 -16.01 -7.91
C MET A 1 -40.23 -14.72 -8.12
N ALA A 2 -40.91 -13.57 -7.98
CA ALA A 2 -40.26 -12.28 -8.01
C ALA A 2 -39.50 -12.12 -6.69
N THR A 3 -38.19 -12.40 -6.69
CA THR A 3 -37.32 -11.97 -5.61
C THR A 3 -37.28 -10.45 -5.65
N ASP A 4 -37.88 -9.88 -4.62
CA ASP A 4 -38.28 -8.49 -4.50
C ASP A 4 -37.04 -7.58 -4.53
N TYR A 5 -36.82 -6.87 -5.63
CA TYR A 5 -35.71 -5.92 -5.79
C TYR A 5 -35.65 -4.93 -4.62
N TRP A 6 -36.82 -4.54 -4.09
CA TRP A 6 -36.95 -3.66 -2.93
C TRP A 6 -36.41 -4.26 -1.62
N ASN A 7 -36.52 -5.58 -1.43
CA ASN A 7 -35.99 -6.22 -0.22
C ASN A 7 -34.46 -6.32 -0.25
N ASN A 8 -33.87 -6.53 -1.43
CA ASN A 8 -32.41 -6.53 -1.61
C ASN A 8 -31.82 -5.13 -1.40
N ASP A 9 -32.47 -4.08 -1.91
CA ASP A 9 -32.03 -2.70 -1.72
C ASP A 9 -32.15 -2.24 -0.26
N ALA A 10 -33.22 -2.67 0.44
CA ALA A 10 -33.40 -2.41 1.86
C ALA A 10 -32.34 -3.10 2.72
N GLU A 11 -31.97 -4.34 2.38
CA GLU A 11 -30.90 -5.09 3.03
C GLU A 11 -29.52 -4.46 2.79
N ASP A 12 -29.20 -4.08 1.55
CA ASP A 12 -27.94 -3.43 1.20
C ASP A 12 -27.78 -2.08 1.92
N THR A 13 -28.87 -1.30 1.97
CA THR A 13 -28.91 -0.03 2.72
C THR A 13 -28.67 -0.27 4.21
N ALA A 14 -29.26 -1.31 4.79
CA ALA A 14 -29.05 -1.67 6.18
C ALA A 14 -27.59 -2.06 6.46
N ILE A 15 -26.97 -2.87 5.58
CA ILE A 15 -25.56 -3.27 5.67
C ILE A 15 -24.64 -2.04 5.66
N ILE A 16 -24.85 -1.13 4.70
CA ILE A 16 -24.04 0.09 4.57
C ILE A 16 -24.22 0.98 5.80
N LEU A 17 -25.46 1.13 6.31
CA LEU A 17 -25.72 1.93 7.50
C LEU A 17 -25.02 1.36 8.75
N GLN A 18 -24.97 0.03 8.87
CA GLN A 18 -24.21 -0.61 9.96
C GLN A 18 -22.71 -0.35 9.84
N TYR A 19 -22.18 -0.35 8.61
CA TYR A 19 -20.79 -0.02 8.36
C TYR A 19 -20.46 1.43 8.68
N VAL A 20 -21.32 2.39 8.28
CA VAL A 20 -21.22 3.81 8.65
C VAL A 20 -21.15 3.98 10.17
N LYS A 21 -22.10 3.40 10.89
CA LYS A 21 -22.15 3.46 12.36
C LYS A 21 -20.88 2.90 12.99
N ALA A 22 -20.31 1.84 12.42
CA ALA A 22 -19.07 1.27 12.90
C ALA A 22 -17.88 2.22 12.71
N VAL A 23 -17.74 2.81 11.52
CA VAL A 23 -16.68 3.78 11.21
C VAL A 23 -16.79 5.01 12.10
N ASP A 24 -17.97 5.63 12.20
CA ASP A 24 -18.17 6.84 13.01
C ASP A 24 -17.88 6.58 14.50
N LYS A 25 -18.19 5.37 14.99
CA LYS A 25 -17.90 4.96 16.37
C LYS A 25 -16.40 4.79 16.62
N ILE A 26 -15.67 4.18 15.68
CA ILE A 26 -14.21 4.06 15.76
C ILE A 26 -13.56 5.45 15.72
N MET A 27 -14.04 6.32 14.82
CA MET A 27 -13.52 7.69 14.66
C MET A 27 -13.73 8.59 15.88
N SER A 28 -14.80 8.36 16.65
CA SER A 28 -15.05 9.10 17.90
C SER A 28 -14.23 8.60 19.09
N GLY A 29 -13.29 7.66 18.88
CA GLY A 29 -12.40 7.13 19.92
C GLY A 29 -13.10 6.27 20.97
N GLY A 30 -14.38 5.96 20.77
CA GLY A 30 -15.15 5.14 21.70
C GLY A 30 -15.04 3.67 21.33
N ASP A 31 -13.99 2.98 21.77
CA ASP A 31 -13.92 1.54 21.48
C ASP A 31 -13.47 0.63 22.63
N THR A 32 -14.40 -0.26 23.02
CA THR A 32 -14.17 -1.62 23.54
C THR A 32 -15.36 -2.54 23.21
N GLY A 33 -16.02 -2.42 22.03
CA GLY A 33 -17.35 -3.02 21.80
C GLY A 33 -17.58 -3.78 20.47
N CYS A 34 -18.85 -3.97 20.11
CA CYS A 34 -19.32 -4.70 18.92
C CYS A 34 -18.99 -4.02 17.58
N PHE A 35 -18.78 -2.70 17.56
CA PHE A 35 -18.60 -1.91 16.33
C PHE A 35 -17.28 -2.13 15.57
N PRO A 36 -16.09 -2.19 16.20
CA PRO A 36 -14.87 -2.64 15.50
C PRO A 36 -15.00 -4.06 14.95
N MET A 37 -15.75 -4.93 15.63
CA MET A 37 -16.01 -6.28 15.13
C MET A 37 -16.91 -6.22 13.88
N ARG A 38 -17.97 -5.40 13.88
CA ARG A 38 -18.83 -5.19 12.69
C ARG A 38 -18.05 -4.61 11.51
N PHE A 39 -17.18 -3.63 11.74
CA PHE A 39 -16.28 -3.09 10.72
C PHE A 39 -15.43 -4.19 10.07
N ARG A 40 -14.84 -5.07 10.88
CA ARG A 40 -13.98 -6.17 10.41
C ARG A 40 -14.76 -7.30 9.73
N MET A 41 -15.97 -7.60 10.21
CA MET A 41 -16.76 -8.74 9.75
C MET A 41 -17.54 -8.44 8.47
N LEU A 42 -18.12 -7.25 8.32
CA LEU A 42 -19.01 -6.97 7.19
C LEU A 42 -18.33 -7.12 5.81
N PRO A 43 -17.12 -6.58 5.56
CA PRO A 43 -16.40 -6.82 4.31
C PRO A 43 -16.13 -8.30 4.07
N ARG A 44 -15.81 -9.05 5.13
CA ARG A 44 -15.54 -10.50 5.06
C ARG A 44 -16.79 -11.29 4.68
N VAL A 45 -17.92 -11.00 5.33
CA VAL A 45 -19.23 -11.60 5.04
C VAL A 45 -19.61 -11.36 3.58
N ILE A 46 -19.45 -10.12 3.09
CA ILE A 46 -19.73 -9.80 1.69
C ILE A 46 -18.83 -10.59 0.74
N LEU A 47 -17.54 -10.72 1.05
CA LEU A 47 -16.59 -11.44 0.21
C LEU A 47 -16.83 -12.96 0.20
N GLU A 48 -17.09 -13.56 1.36
CA GLU A 48 -17.12 -15.01 1.56
C GLU A 48 -18.50 -15.63 1.33
N GLU A 49 -19.60 -14.89 1.55
CA GLU A 49 -20.93 -15.48 1.39
C GLU A 49 -21.36 -15.56 -0.09
N ASN A 50 -22.01 -16.67 -0.42
CA ASN A 50 -22.52 -16.96 -1.77
C ASN A 50 -23.87 -16.29 -2.06
N VAL A 51 -24.50 -15.66 -1.05
CA VAL A 51 -25.77 -14.95 -1.21
C VAL A 51 -25.64 -13.65 -2.01
N TYR A 52 -24.42 -13.10 -2.09
CA TYR A 52 -24.12 -11.90 -2.88
C TYR A 52 -23.57 -12.28 -4.25
N SER A 53 -24.18 -11.79 -5.33
CA SER A 53 -23.58 -11.87 -6.67
C SER A 53 -22.30 -11.05 -6.74
N ILE A 54 -21.46 -11.29 -7.74
CA ILE A 54 -20.23 -10.50 -7.95
C ILE A 54 -20.57 -9.00 -8.11
N GLU A 55 -21.64 -8.64 -8.83
CA GLU A 55 -22.07 -7.24 -8.95
C GLU A 55 -22.49 -6.66 -7.60
N ARG A 56 -23.24 -7.42 -6.79
CA ARG A 56 -23.68 -6.99 -5.46
C ARG A 56 -22.50 -6.80 -4.50
N LYS A 57 -21.51 -7.70 -4.53
CA LYS A 57 -20.24 -7.55 -3.80
C LYS A 57 -19.51 -6.28 -4.21
N LYS A 58 -19.41 -6.01 -5.52
CA LYS A 58 -18.79 -4.77 -6.04
C LYS A 58 -19.51 -3.53 -5.55
N TYR A 59 -20.85 -3.52 -5.59
CA TYR A 59 -21.66 -2.40 -5.10
C TYR A 59 -21.41 -2.14 -3.61
N LEU A 60 -21.57 -3.16 -2.77
CA LEU A 60 -21.43 -3.03 -1.32
C LEU A 60 -20.02 -2.58 -0.92
N LEU A 61 -18.98 -3.19 -1.49
CA LEU A 61 -17.59 -2.80 -1.21
C LEU A 61 -17.26 -1.38 -1.71
N LYS A 62 -17.86 -0.94 -2.82
CA LYS A 62 -17.74 0.45 -3.29
C LYS A 62 -18.39 1.43 -2.31
N GLN A 63 -19.55 1.10 -1.77
CA GLN A 63 -20.21 1.93 -0.76
C GLN A 63 -19.38 1.98 0.53
N MET A 64 -18.83 0.85 0.98
CA MET A 64 -17.90 0.81 2.12
C MET A 64 -16.65 1.66 1.89
N LYS A 65 -16.06 1.61 0.69
CA LYS A 65 -14.95 2.50 0.31
C LYS A 65 -15.36 3.97 0.45
N LEU A 66 -16.50 4.36 -0.11
CA LEU A 66 -17.00 5.75 -0.03
C LEU A 66 -17.19 6.21 1.42
N VAL A 67 -17.62 5.31 2.31
CA VAL A 67 -17.74 5.60 3.74
C VAL A 67 -16.37 5.95 4.34
N LEU A 68 -15.32 5.22 3.98
CA LEU A 68 -13.95 5.46 4.44
C LEU A 68 -13.30 6.67 3.78
N ASP A 69 -13.67 6.99 2.53
CA ASP A 69 -13.16 8.19 1.84
C ASP A 69 -13.47 9.47 2.63
N ARG A 70 -14.55 9.48 3.44
CA ARG A 70 -14.92 10.61 4.33
C ARG A 70 -13.95 10.85 5.48
N VAL A 71 -13.16 9.84 5.85
CA VAL A 71 -12.29 9.86 7.04
C VAL A 71 -10.83 9.58 6.71
N LYS A 72 -10.49 9.32 5.44
CA LYS A 72 -9.17 8.84 4.99
C LYS A 72 -8.00 9.76 5.36
N ASP A 73 -8.23 11.06 5.48
CA ASP A 73 -7.19 12.04 5.79
C ASP A 73 -6.81 12.05 7.29
N THR A 74 -7.49 11.25 8.10
CA THR A 74 -7.15 11.04 9.50
C THR A 74 -6.26 9.81 9.65
N LYS A 75 -5.40 9.79 10.68
CA LYS A 75 -4.57 8.61 10.97
C LYS A 75 -5.41 7.33 11.11
N THR A 76 -6.48 7.39 11.90
CA THR A 76 -7.39 6.27 12.13
C THR A 76 -8.13 5.87 10.86
N GLY A 77 -8.61 6.83 10.06
CA GLY A 77 -9.27 6.52 8.79
C GLY A 77 -8.33 5.87 7.77
N ASN A 78 -7.07 6.31 7.69
CA ASN A 78 -6.06 5.66 6.85
C ASN A 78 -5.79 4.20 7.29
N GLU A 79 -5.72 3.95 8.61
CA GLU A 79 -5.60 2.59 9.15
C GLU A 79 -6.80 1.70 8.77
N LEU A 80 -8.03 2.23 8.83
CA LEU A 80 -9.25 1.53 8.41
C LEU A 80 -9.26 1.25 6.90
N PHE A 81 -8.78 2.20 6.09
CA PHE A 81 -8.67 2.05 4.64
C PHE A 81 -7.68 0.93 4.26
N ILE A 82 -6.54 0.87 4.94
CA ILE A 82 -5.55 -0.22 4.80
C ILE A 82 -6.14 -1.58 5.23
N ASP A 83 -6.94 -1.63 6.30
CA ASP A 83 -7.59 -2.88 6.72
C ASP A 83 -8.58 -3.39 5.67
N LEU A 84 -9.41 -2.51 5.09
CA LEU A 84 -10.31 -2.88 4.00
C LEU A 84 -9.53 -3.39 2.78
N TYR A 85 -8.45 -2.71 2.40
CA TYR A 85 -7.56 -3.11 1.31
C TYR A 85 -7.01 -4.52 1.50
N ASN A 86 -6.39 -4.80 2.65
CA ASN A 86 -5.76 -6.09 2.93
C ASN A 86 -6.75 -7.26 2.86
N ARG A 87 -8.02 -7.01 3.20
CA ARG A 87 -9.09 -8.02 3.10
C ARG A 87 -9.51 -8.29 1.67
N THR A 88 -9.54 -7.23 0.86
CA THR A 88 -9.91 -7.34 -0.54
C THR A 88 -8.76 -7.84 -1.39
N GLU A 89 -7.50 -7.67 -0.97
CA GLU A 89 -6.26 -8.01 -1.69
C GLU A 89 -6.33 -9.33 -2.48
N PRO A 90 -6.80 -10.46 -1.91
CA PRO A 90 -6.87 -11.75 -2.62
C PRO A 90 -7.80 -11.76 -3.85
N TYR A 91 -8.61 -10.72 -4.04
CA TYR A 91 -9.61 -10.55 -5.09
C TYR A 91 -9.33 -9.31 -5.96
N GLU A 92 -8.07 -8.89 -6.07
CA GLU A 92 -7.64 -7.67 -6.78
C GLU A 92 -8.20 -7.55 -8.19
N ASP A 93 -8.20 -8.65 -8.95
CA ASP A 93 -8.72 -8.70 -10.32
C ASP A 93 -10.21 -8.33 -10.41
N ILE A 94 -10.97 -8.53 -9.32
CA ILE A 94 -12.41 -8.30 -9.25
C ILE A 94 -12.71 -6.91 -8.66
N PHE A 95 -11.92 -6.47 -7.68
CA PHE A 95 -12.19 -5.25 -6.89
C PHE A 95 -11.15 -4.14 -7.05
N ARG A 96 -10.41 -4.12 -8.17
CA ARG A 96 -9.37 -3.11 -8.50
C ARG A 96 -9.72 -1.65 -8.22
N PHE A 97 -11.00 -1.28 -8.24
CA PHE A 97 -11.46 0.08 -7.91
C PHE A 97 -11.16 0.50 -6.46
N ILE A 98 -10.99 -0.44 -5.53
CA ILE A 98 -10.60 -0.19 -4.14
C ILE A 98 -9.11 0.19 -4.06
N TYR A 99 -8.30 -0.38 -4.95
CA TYR A 99 -6.84 -0.33 -4.92
C TYR A 99 -6.30 0.97 -5.47
N LYS A 100 -6.95 1.55 -6.49
CA LYS A 100 -6.43 2.72 -7.21
C LYS A 100 -6.15 3.92 -6.29
N GLU A 101 -6.96 4.11 -5.23
CA GLU A 101 -6.76 5.21 -4.27
C GLU A 101 -5.87 4.85 -3.09
N VAL A 102 -5.79 3.57 -2.67
CA VAL A 102 -4.81 3.13 -1.65
C VAL A 102 -3.40 3.26 -2.20
N VAL A 103 -3.21 2.83 -3.45
CA VAL A 103 -1.97 3.00 -4.22
C VAL A 103 -1.64 4.48 -4.32
N LEU A 104 -2.62 5.35 -4.59
CA LEU A 104 -2.42 6.79 -4.65
C LEU A 104 -2.05 7.39 -3.28
N SER A 105 -2.75 7.04 -2.20
CA SER A 105 -2.48 7.53 -0.85
C SER A 105 -1.11 7.09 -0.33
N ASN A 106 -0.77 5.81 -0.49
CA ASN A 106 0.53 5.28 -0.07
C ASN A 106 1.67 5.79 -0.96
N SER A 107 1.44 6.04 -2.26
CA SER A 107 2.45 6.68 -3.12
C SER A 107 2.65 8.17 -2.78
N ILE A 108 1.61 8.87 -2.32
CA ILE A 108 1.72 10.22 -1.75
C ILE A 108 2.53 10.18 -0.45
N LEU A 109 2.21 9.28 0.48
CA LEU A 109 2.97 9.09 1.72
C LEU A 109 4.44 8.74 1.45
N LEU A 110 4.69 7.85 0.48
CA LEU A 110 6.04 7.53 0.04
C LEU A 110 6.73 8.77 -0.54
N ARG A 111 6.06 9.53 -1.41
CA ARG A 111 6.60 10.76 -1.99
C ARG A 111 6.96 11.78 -0.92
N ASP A 112 6.12 11.98 0.09
CA ASP A 112 6.39 12.91 1.20
C ASP A 112 7.63 12.47 1.97
N LYS A 113 7.74 11.18 2.30
CA LYS A 113 8.91 10.63 2.98
C LYS A 113 10.18 10.70 2.15
N LEU A 114 10.09 10.44 0.85
CA LEU A 114 11.22 10.60 -0.06
C LEU A 114 11.63 12.07 -0.19
N THR A 115 10.68 13.00 -0.21
CA THR A 115 10.95 14.45 -0.25
C THR A 115 11.66 14.91 1.02
N GLU A 116 11.13 14.52 2.19
CA GLU A 116 11.69 14.83 3.52
C GLU A 116 13.15 14.39 3.64
N HIS A 117 13.52 13.30 2.97
CA HIS A 117 14.87 12.73 3.02
C HIS A 117 15.72 13.04 1.78
N GLY A 118 15.37 14.06 0.99
CA GLY A 118 16.22 14.57 -0.09
C GLY A 118 16.31 13.70 -1.35
N PHE A 119 15.36 12.78 -1.57
CA PHE A 119 15.36 11.88 -2.74
C PHE A 119 15.42 12.62 -4.08
N PHE A 120 14.66 13.72 -4.23
CA PHE A 120 14.64 14.50 -5.47
C PHE A 120 15.91 15.32 -5.70
N ASN A 121 16.77 15.44 -4.69
CA ASN A 121 18.06 16.14 -4.78
C ASN A 121 19.20 15.21 -5.23
N LEU A 122 18.94 13.90 -5.34
CA LEU A 122 19.92 12.93 -5.83
C LEU A 122 20.29 13.24 -7.28
N GLU A 123 21.55 13.06 -7.66
CA GLU A 123 22.05 13.44 -9.00
C GLU A 123 21.28 12.80 -10.15
N LYS A 124 20.91 11.52 -10.00
CA LYS A 124 20.12 10.80 -11.00
C LYS A 124 18.69 11.37 -11.06
N VAL A 125 18.05 11.59 -9.91
CA VAL A 125 16.65 12.06 -9.86
C VAL A 125 16.51 13.52 -10.29
N LYS A 126 17.41 14.41 -9.84
CA LYS A 126 17.41 15.83 -10.23
C LYS A 126 17.68 16.05 -11.73
N SER A 127 18.28 15.06 -12.40
CA SER A 127 18.62 15.14 -13.83
C SER A 127 17.46 14.86 -14.79
N ILE A 128 16.31 14.41 -14.27
CA ILE A 128 15.10 14.13 -15.05
C ILE A 128 13.98 15.13 -14.70
N SER A 129 13.07 15.38 -15.63
CA SER A 129 11.96 16.34 -15.44
C SER A 129 11.00 15.90 -14.33
N GLU A 130 10.28 16.85 -13.72
CA GLU A 130 9.34 16.56 -12.63
C GLU A 130 8.26 15.53 -13.00
N GLU A 131 7.78 15.56 -14.24
CA GLU A 131 6.84 14.56 -14.77
C GLU A 131 7.46 13.15 -14.73
N LYS A 132 8.69 13.02 -15.25
CA LYS A 132 9.44 11.76 -15.27
C LYS A 132 9.83 11.29 -13.87
N GLN A 133 10.05 12.20 -12.92
CA GLN A 133 10.23 11.87 -11.51
C GLN A 133 8.96 11.23 -10.94
N GLY A 134 7.78 11.74 -11.31
CA GLY A 134 6.49 11.15 -10.96
C GLY A 134 6.34 9.72 -11.49
N ASP A 135 6.70 9.49 -12.76
CA ASP A 135 6.67 8.15 -13.36
C ASP A 135 7.64 7.18 -12.67
N LEU A 136 8.84 7.65 -12.32
CA LEU A 136 9.83 6.86 -11.58
C LEU A 136 9.30 6.46 -10.20
N LEU A 137 8.70 7.39 -9.44
CA LEU A 137 8.09 7.11 -8.14
C LEU A 137 6.97 6.09 -8.26
N LYS A 138 6.09 6.26 -9.25
CA LYS A 138 4.99 5.35 -9.51
C LYS A 138 5.52 3.95 -9.79
N LYS A 139 6.57 3.84 -10.62
CA LYS A 139 7.20 2.56 -10.94
C LYS A 139 7.86 1.89 -9.74
N ILE A 140 8.52 2.68 -8.88
CA ILE A 140 9.05 2.17 -7.61
C ILE A 140 7.90 1.64 -6.76
N TYR A 141 6.84 2.43 -6.59
CA TYR A 141 5.71 2.09 -5.75
C TYR A 141 4.98 0.80 -6.19
N GLU A 142 4.70 0.66 -7.48
CA GLU A 142 3.97 -0.49 -8.05
C GLU A 142 4.79 -1.79 -8.08
N ALA A 143 6.11 -1.70 -7.90
CA ALA A 143 7.00 -2.85 -7.96
C ALA A 143 7.12 -3.60 -6.62
N LYS A 144 7.55 -4.88 -6.69
CA LYS A 144 7.83 -5.67 -5.48
C LYS A 144 9.10 -5.20 -4.78
N LEU A 145 9.17 -5.46 -3.46
CA LEU A 145 10.29 -5.03 -2.60
C LEU A 145 11.69 -5.27 -3.17
N PRO A 146 12.05 -6.44 -3.76
CA PRO A 146 13.38 -6.63 -4.31
C PRO A 146 13.75 -5.60 -5.38
N TYR A 147 12.80 -5.26 -6.27
CA TYR A 147 12.98 -4.23 -7.28
C TYR A 147 13.04 -2.84 -6.64
N GLN A 148 12.14 -2.54 -5.70
CA GLN A 148 12.14 -1.26 -4.98
C GLN A 148 13.51 -0.96 -4.37
N ILE A 149 14.07 -1.93 -3.64
CA ILE A 149 15.40 -1.82 -3.02
C ILE A 149 16.50 -1.67 -4.09
N ALA A 150 16.44 -2.42 -5.18
CA ALA A 150 17.40 -2.29 -6.27
C ALA A 150 17.36 -0.89 -6.90
N MET A 151 16.17 -0.34 -7.14
CA MET A 151 15.98 0.97 -7.77
C MET A 151 16.45 2.10 -6.85
N ILE A 152 16.02 2.14 -5.59
CA ILE A 152 16.47 3.20 -4.66
C ILE A 152 17.97 3.12 -4.38
N ASN A 153 18.56 1.92 -4.41
CA ASN A 153 20.01 1.75 -4.34
C ASN A 153 20.72 2.30 -5.59
N PHE A 154 20.22 1.96 -6.79
CA PHE A 154 20.77 2.44 -8.06
C PHE A 154 20.73 3.97 -8.17
N LEU A 155 19.67 4.60 -7.64
CA LEU A 155 19.54 6.05 -7.58
C LEU A 155 20.50 6.72 -6.59
N GLY A 156 21.19 5.94 -5.76
CA GLY A 156 22.12 6.43 -4.73
C GLY A 156 21.43 6.82 -3.41
N PHE A 157 20.14 6.52 -3.25
CA PHE A 157 19.38 6.97 -2.09
C PHE A 157 19.80 6.28 -0.79
N ILE A 158 20.16 5.00 -0.84
CA ILE A 158 20.62 4.26 0.35
C ILE A 158 21.89 4.90 0.93
N ASP A 159 22.84 5.28 0.06
CA ASP A 159 24.07 5.94 0.48
C ASP A 159 23.82 7.35 1.00
N HIS A 160 22.89 8.08 0.40
CA HIS A 160 22.46 9.39 0.90
C HIS A 160 21.87 9.29 2.30
N LEU A 161 20.96 8.33 2.51
CA LEU A 161 20.36 8.08 3.83
C LEU A 161 21.40 7.72 4.90
N ASN A 162 22.44 6.96 4.54
CA ASN A 162 23.52 6.61 5.47
C ASN A 162 24.32 7.82 5.93
N LYS A 163 24.57 8.76 5.02
CA LYS A 163 25.40 9.94 5.26
C LYS A 163 24.65 11.02 6.03
N GLU A 164 23.41 11.30 5.63
CA GLU A 164 22.69 12.50 6.08
C GLU A 164 21.71 12.25 7.23
N TYR A 165 21.04 11.08 7.28
CA TYR A 165 19.88 10.87 8.17
C TYR A 165 20.05 9.71 9.16
N PHE A 166 20.66 8.61 8.72
CA PHE A 166 20.67 7.35 9.46
C PHE A 166 22.09 6.77 9.55
N PRO A 167 22.92 7.23 10.50
CA PRO A 167 24.26 6.67 10.71
C PRO A 167 24.22 5.20 11.13
N VAL A 168 23.10 4.72 11.67
CA VAL A 168 22.89 3.33 12.08
C VAL A 168 22.04 2.59 11.05
N ALA A 169 22.64 1.62 10.37
CA ALA A 169 22.00 0.83 9.30
C ALA A 169 20.68 0.17 9.72
N ASN A 170 20.55 -0.27 10.99
CA ASN A 170 19.32 -0.87 11.49
C ASN A 170 18.14 0.11 11.49
N LYS A 171 18.38 1.36 11.94
CA LYS A 171 17.35 2.41 11.95
C LYS A 171 16.89 2.75 10.53
N ARG A 172 17.85 2.92 9.61
CA ARG A 172 17.57 3.10 8.17
C ARG A 172 16.66 2.01 7.62
N ASN A 173 17.00 0.74 7.88
CA ASN A 173 16.25 -0.38 7.34
C ASN A 173 14.81 -0.43 7.86
N ILE A 174 14.61 -0.12 9.14
CA ILE A 174 13.28 -0.03 9.76
C ILE A 174 12.46 1.09 9.08
N GLU A 175 13.04 2.27 8.87
CA GLU A 175 12.33 3.38 8.23
C GLU A 175 11.99 3.08 6.77
N ILE A 176 12.95 2.57 5.98
CA ILE A 176 12.67 2.14 4.59
C ILE A 176 11.56 1.08 4.56
N ALA A 177 11.54 0.14 5.50
CA ALA A 177 10.52 -0.90 5.54
C ALA A 177 9.13 -0.35 5.88
N LYS A 178 9.04 0.71 6.69
CA LYS A 178 7.79 1.44 6.92
C LYS A 178 7.33 2.16 5.65
N TRP A 179 8.25 2.84 4.95
CA TRP A 179 7.91 3.60 3.74
C TRP A 179 7.44 2.69 2.60
N LEU A 180 8.05 1.51 2.46
CA LEU A 180 7.73 0.51 1.44
C LEU A 180 6.70 -0.53 1.91
N ASN A 181 6.14 -0.37 3.12
CA ASN A 181 5.17 -1.28 3.71
C ASN A 181 5.59 -2.78 3.65
N SER A 182 6.84 -3.09 3.96
CA SER A 182 7.38 -4.46 3.79
C SER A 182 7.27 -5.34 5.03
N ASP A 183 7.94 -4.94 6.11
CA ASP A 183 7.97 -5.68 7.38
C ASP A 183 8.30 -4.73 8.53
N LYS A 184 7.85 -5.07 9.74
CA LYS A 184 7.96 -4.16 10.89
C LYS A 184 9.40 -3.89 11.37
N ASN A 185 10.31 -4.84 11.11
CA ASN A 185 11.64 -4.85 11.73
C ASN A 185 12.77 -4.47 10.76
N GLY A 186 12.47 -4.24 9.48
CA GLY A 186 13.46 -3.91 8.45
C GLY A 186 14.30 -5.09 7.97
N ASP A 187 13.91 -6.32 8.28
CA ASP A 187 14.71 -7.51 7.98
C ASP A 187 14.69 -7.84 6.48
N SER A 188 13.57 -7.65 5.81
CA SER A 188 13.47 -7.90 4.36
C SER A 188 14.25 -6.86 3.58
N VAL A 189 14.23 -5.61 4.04
CA VAL A 189 15.05 -4.52 3.49
C VAL A 189 16.53 -4.83 3.66
N ARG A 190 16.96 -5.16 4.90
CA ARG A 190 18.35 -5.51 5.20
C ARG A 190 18.87 -6.60 4.28
N LYS A 191 18.15 -7.71 4.17
CA LYS A 191 18.57 -8.87 3.36
C LYS A 191 18.60 -8.55 1.86
N ASN A 192 17.65 -7.77 1.35
CA ASN A 192 17.70 -7.33 -0.05
C ASN A 192 18.89 -6.39 -0.32
N ILE A 193 19.19 -5.45 0.58
CA ILE A 193 20.39 -4.60 0.47
C ILE A 193 21.65 -5.45 0.49
N THR A 194 21.77 -6.40 1.42
CA THR A 194 22.92 -7.32 1.48
C THR A 194 23.05 -8.15 0.20
N SER A 195 21.94 -8.58 -0.40
CA SER A 195 21.95 -9.34 -1.65
C SER A 195 22.58 -8.55 -2.81
N LEU A 196 22.42 -7.22 -2.83
CA LEU A 196 23.02 -6.36 -3.86
C LEU A 196 24.55 -6.32 -3.77
N VAL A 197 25.12 -6.47 -2.57
CA VAL A 197 26.57 -6.44 -2.36
C VAL A 197 27.20 -7.80 -2.64
N ASN A 198 26.62 -8.86 -2.08
CA ASN A 198 27.33 -10.13 -1.98
C ASN A 198 27.17 -11.03 -3.20
N ASN A 199 26.33 -10.70 -4.19
CA ASN A 199 26.08 -11.46 -5.46
C ASN A 199 25.96 -12.99 -5.32
N SER A 200 25.79 -13.50 -4.10
CA SER A 200 25.89 -14.91 -3.76
C SER A 200 24.48 -15.37 -3.51
N GLY A 201 24.05 -16.35 -4.32
CA GLY A 201 22.81 -17.10 -4.16
C GLY A 201 22.83 -17.97 -2.91
N GLY A 202 23.16 -17.39 -1.75
CA GLY A 202 23.12 -18.02 -0.45
C GLY A 202 21.68 -18.26 -0.03
N THR A 203 21.19 -19.46 -0.35
CA THR A 203 20.12 -20.22 0.30
C THR A 203 18.72 -19.62 0.47
N ASN A 204 18.47 -18.33 0.17
CA ASN A 204 17.13 -17.73 0.29
C ASN A 204 16.63 -17.17 -1.04
N ASP A 205 15.80 -17.96 -1.73
CA ASP A 205 15.14 -17.61 -3.00
C ASP A 205 14.18 -16.40 -2.90
N ARG A 206 13.97 -15.86 -1.68
CA ARG A 206 13.10 -14.71 -1.39
C ARG A 206 13.75 -13.34 -1.55
N TYR A 207 15.09 -13.22 -1.47
CA TYR A 207 15.78 -11.92 -1.46
C TYR A 207 16.61 -11.75 -2.73
N THR A 208 15.97 -11.19 -3.75
CA THR A 208 16.43 -11.24 -5.14
C THR A 208 16.74 -9.87 -5.74
N ALA A 209 16.99 -8.84 -4.92
CA ALA A 209 17.25 -7.49 -5.40
C ALA A 209 18.43 -7.45 -6.41
N TYR A 210 19.45 -8.29 -6.22
CA TYR A 210 20.57 -8.43 -7.17
C TYR A 210 20.13 -8.84 -8.58
N LYS A 211 19.06 -9.62 -8.73
CA LYS A 211 18.51 -10.04 -10.04
C LYS A 211 17.91 -8.85 -10.82
N HIS A 212 17.61 -7.74 -10.14
CA HIS A 212 16.97 -6.57 -10.74
C HIS A 212 17.95 -5.47 -11.17
N LYS A 213 19.27 -5.61 -10.93
CA LYS A 213 20.27 -4.56 -11.25
C LYS A 213 20.21 -4.08 -12.70
N GLU A 214 20.17 -4.99 -13.66
CA GLU A 214 20.07 -4.63 -15.08
C GLU A 214 18.69 -4.05 -15.44
N GLN A 215 17.64 -4.59 -14.82
CA GLN A 215 16.28 -4.16 -15.09
C GLN A 215 16.04 -2.71 -14.63
N VAL A 216 16.52 -2.35 -13.43
CA VAL A 216 16.37 -0.99 -12.90
C VAL A 216 17.12 0.04 -13.74
N GLU A 217 18.29 -0.32 -14.27
CA GLU A 217 19.04 0.56 -15.17
C GLU A 217 18.33 0.78 -16.50
N LYS A 218 17.82 -0.31 -17.13
CA LYS A 218 17.01 -0.23 -18.35
C LYS A 218 15.75 0.61 -18.15
N ASP A 219 15.05 0.39 -17.03
CA ASP A 219 13.83 1.11 -16.69
C ASP A 219 14.08 2.59 -16.40
N TYR A 220 15.19 2.92 -15.73
CA TYR A 220 15.57 4.30 -15.50
C TYR A 220 15.90 5.01 -16.82
N ASN A 221 16.64 4.36 -17.71
CA ASN A 221 17.02 4.93 -19.00
C ASN A 221 15.83 5.09 -19.96
N SER A 222 14.78 4.27 -19.84
CA SER A 222 13.56 4.46 -20.64
C SER A 222 12.66 5.58 -20.13
N ILE A 223 12.75 5.90 -18.83
CA ILE A 223 12.06 7.05 -18.23
C ILE A 223 12.82 8.34 -18.55
N LYS A 224 14.16 8.32 -18.46
CA LYS A 224 15.04 9.48 -18.71
C LYS A 224 14.82 10.12 -20.08
#